data_AF-R0MJH3-F1
#
_entry.id   AF-R0MJH3-F1
#
_cell.length_a   1.000
_cell.length_b   1.000
_cell.length_c   1.000
_cell.angle_alpha   90.00
_cell.angle_beta   90.00
_cell.angle_gamma   90.00
#
_symmetry.space_group_name_H-M   'P 1'
#
loop_
_entity.id
_entity.type
_entity.pdbx_description
1 polymer ?
#
loop_
_entity_poly.entity_id
_entity_poly.type
_entity_poly.pdbx_seq_one_letter_code
_entity_poly.pdbx_strand_id
1 'polypeptide(L)' 'MKYYNLKLHVNNQEGIDNVSIEYVTGLLWVFNYYIKGFTYWNRVYPYHLAPFASDIARVCRSRLKLKPGYPLSPFEQL' A
#
# COMPACT_ATOMS: atom_id res chain seq x y z
N MET A 1 0.10 -11.63 -15.78
CA MET A 1 -0.76 -10.66 -16.51
C MET A 1 -2.26 -10.94 -16.36
N LYS A 2 -2.80 -12.13 -16.66
CA LYS A 2 -4.26 -12.41 -16.57
C LYS A 2 -4.88 -12.06 -15.20
N TYR A 3 -4.22 -12.43 -14.10
CA TYR A 3 -4.66 -12.09 -12.74
C TYR A 3 -4.83 -10.57 -12.54
N TYR A 4 -3.76 -9.80 -12.75
CA TYR A 4 -3.75 -8.34 -12.54
C TYR A 4 -4.79 -7.61 -13.38
N ASN A 5 -4.97 -8.04 -14.63
CA ASN A 5 -5.95 -7.42 -15.52
C ASN A 5 -7.39 -7.67 -15.05
N LEU A 6 -7.72 -8.91 -14.66
CA LEU A 6 -9.07 -9.30 -14.24
C LEU A 6 -9.44 -8.82 -12.84
N LYS A 7 -8.46 -8.76 -11.94
CA LYS A 7 -8.69 -8.57 -10.50
C LYS A 7 -8.33 -7.19 -9.97
N LEU A 8 -7.37 -6.53 -10.61
CA LEU A 8 -6.84 -5.24 -10.20
C LEU A 8 -6.98 -4.17 -11.29
N HIS A 9 -7.53 -4.53 -12.45
CA HIS A 9 -7.62 -3.67 -13.64
C HIS A 9 -6.28 -3.06 -14.07
N VAL A 10 -5.18 -3.77 -13.79
CA VAL A 10 -3.82 -3.37 -14.15
C VAL A 10 -3.34 -4.18 -15.35
N ASN A 11 -2.90 -3.49 -16.40
CA ASN A 11 -2.48 -4.10 -17.67
C ASN A 11 -1.00 -3.86 -18.03
N ASN A 12 -0.28 -3.05 -17.25
CA ASN A 12 1.11 -2.68 -17.50
C ASN A 12 2.03 -3.08 -16.33
N GLN A 13 3.33 -3.14 -16.60
CA GLN A 13 4.32 -3.50 -15.58
C GLN A 13 4.43 -2.42 -14.49
N GLU A 14 4.36 -1.16 -14.87
CA GLU A 14 4.39 -0.02 -13.94
C GLU A 14 3.25 -0.07 -12.92
N GLY A 15 2.04 -0.44 -13.34
CA GLY A 15 0.91 -0.58 -12.43
C GLY A 15 1.09 -1.76 -11.46
N ILE A 16 1.69 -2.87 -11.90
CA ILE A 16 2.02 -4.00 -11.02
C ILE A 16 3.04 -3.56 -9.97
N ASP A 17 4.01 -2.75 -10.38
CA ASP A 17 5.03 -2.20 -9.49
C ASP A 17 4.40 -1.26 -8.48
N ASN A 18 3.47 -0.40 -8.92
CA ASN A 18 2.75 0.51 -8.03
C ASN A 18 1.88 -0.25 -7.01
N VAL A 19 1.14 -1.27 -7.42
CA VAL A 19 0.39 -2.15 -6.50
C VAL A 19 1.33 -2.77 -5.46
N SER A 20 2.48 -3.25 -5.91
CA SER A 20 3.48 -3.89 -5.05
C SER A 20 4.11 -2.91 -4.06
N ILE A 21 4.43 -1.69 -4.51
CA ILE A 21 4.96 -0.61 -3.68
C ILE A 21 3.93 -0.21 -2.61
N GLU A 22 2.68 -0.03 -2.99
CA GLU A 22 1.60 0.34 -2.07
C GLU A 22 1.34 -0.76 -1.05
N TYR A 23 1.44 -2.03 -1.45
CA TYR A 23 1.30 -3.17 -0.55
C TYR A 23 2.40 -3.22 0.50
N VAL A 24 3.69 -3.11 0.09
CA VAL A 24 4.82 -3.09 1.03
C VAL A 24 4.76 -1.86 1.94
N THR A 25 4.29 -0.72 1.41
CA THR A 25 4.13 0.47 2.24
C THR A 25 3.03 0.29 3.29
N GLY A 26 1.94 -0.41 2.95
CA GLY A 26 0.91 -0.82 3.91
C GLY A 26 1.47 -1.72 5.01
N LEU A 27 2.31 -2.70 4.67
CA LEU A 27 2.99 -3.55 5.66
C LEU A 27 3.88 -2.74 6.61
N LEU A 28 4.66 -1.80 6.06
CA LEU A 28 5.51 -0.92 6.86
C LEU A 28 4.67 0.00 7.76
N TRP A 29 3.51 0.44 7.28
CA TRP A 29 2.56 1.20 8.09
C TRP A 29 2.03 0.38 9.26
N VAL A 30 1.56 -0.85 9.03
CA VAL A 30 1.10 -1.77 10.09
C VAL A 30 2.23 -2.04 11.10
N PHE A 31 3.44 -2.30 10.62
CA PHE A 31 4.59 -2.51 11.48
C PHE A 31 4.88 -1.30 12.38
N ASN A 32 4.92 -0.09 11.82
CA ASN A 32 5.14 1.13 12.60
C ASN A 32 3.98 1.42 13.57
N TYR A 33 2.75 1.07 13.20
CA TYR A 33 1.59 1.20 14.09
C TYR A 33 1.80 0.39 15.37
N TYR A 34 2.18 -0.88 15.25
CA TYR A 34 2.41 -1.75 16.40
C TYR A 34 3.66 -1.41 17.21
N ILE A 35 4.76 -1.00 16.54
CA ILE A 35 6.07 -0.85 17.22
C ILE A 35 6.31 0.58 17.72
N LYS A 36 5.92 1.60 16.95
CA LYS A 36 6.25 3.00 17.23
C LYS A 36 5.08 3.81 17.76
N GLY A 37 3.85 3.31 17.66
CA GLY A 37 2.64 4.04 18.05
C GLY A 37 2.38 5.32 17.23
N PHE A 38 3.18 5.57 16.18
CA PHE A 38 3.01 6.71 15.28
C PHE A 38 2.21 6.27 14.06
N THR A 39 1.00 6.83 13.92
CA THR A 39 0.05 6.40 12.90
C THR A 39 -0.05 7.45 11.81
N TYR A 40 0.09 7.00 10.57
CA TYR A 40 -0.26 7.82 9.41
C TYR A 40 -1.75 7.62 9.13
N TRP A 41 -2.60 8.49 9.70
CA TRP A 41 -4.05 8.29 9.71
C TRP A 41 -4.70 8.30 8.32
N ASN A 42 -4.13 9.04 7.37
CA ASN A 42 -4.68 9.17 6.01
C ASN A 42 -4.24 8.04 5.07
N ARG A 43 -3.58 6.98 5.57
CA ARG A 43 -3.09 5.88 4.73
C ARG A 43 -4.22 4.88 4.49
N VAL A 44 -4.52 4.64 3.22
CA VAL A 44 -5.38 3.55 2.75
C VAL A 44 -4.64 2.83 1.62
N TYR A 45 -4.78 1.49 1.57
CA TYR A 45 -4.30 0.71 0.44
C TYR A 45 -5.34 0.82 -0.70
N PRO A 46 -4.99 1.40 -1.87
CA PRO A 46 -5.97 1.79 -2.89
C PRO A 46 -6.44 0.65 -3.80
N TYR A 47 -6.18 -0.60 -3.41
CA TYR A 47 -6.53 -1.78 -4.18
C TYR A 47 -7.29 -2.79 -3.32
N HIS A 48 -8.17 -3.58 -3.93
CA HIS A 48 -8.94 -4.59 -3.20
C HIS A 48 -8.19 -5.90 -2.97
N LEU A 49 -7.13 -6.16 -3.74
CA LEU A 49 -6.40 -7.42 -3.72
C LEU A 49 -4.90 -7.22 -3.62
N ALA A 50 -4.20 -8.24 -3.12
CA ALA A 50 -2.76 -8.25 -2.97
C ALA A 50 -2.06 -8.58 -4.30
N PRO A 51 -0.84 -8.05 -4.53
CA PRO A 51 0.04 -8.50 -5.60
C PRO A 51 0.70 -9.84 -5.27
N PHE A 52 1.32 -10.46 -6.26
CA PHE A 52 2.10 -11.68 -6.04
C PHE A 52 3.40 -11.40 -5.27
N ALA A 53 3.83 -12.36 -4.46
CA ALA A 53 5.06 -12.28 -3.68
C ALA A 53 6.31 -12.05 -4.55
N SER A 54 6.35 -12.60 -5.77
CA SER A 54 7.42 -12.37 -6.74
C SER A 54 7.54 -10.90 -7.16
N ASP A 55 6.42 -10.21 -7.31
CA ASP A 55 6.39 -8.79 -7.69
C ASP A 55 6.76 -7.89 -6.50
N ILE A 56 6.32 -8.26 -5.29
CA ILE A 56 6.75 -7.64 -4.04
C ILE A 56 8.27 -7.72 -3.91
N ALA A 57 8.87 -8.90 -4.09
CA ALA A 57 10.31 -9.10 -3.98
C ALA A 57 11.11 -8.20 -4.94
N ARG A 58 10.56 -7.95 -6.14
CA ARG A 58 11.17 -7.10 -7.16
C ARG A 58 11.21 -5.62 -6.74
N VAL A 59 10.16 -5.11 -6.10
CA VAL A 59 10.08 -3.70 -5.66
C VAL A 59 10.60 -3.48 -4.25
N CYS A 60 10.91 -4.53 -3.49
CA CYS A 60 11.28 -4.44 -2.07
C CYS A 60 12.54 -3.59 -1.79
N ARG A 61 13.39 -3.37 -2.81
CA ARG A 61 14.58 -2.50 -2.70
C ARG A 61 14.28 -1.01 -2.94
N SER A 62 13.06 -0.66 -3.32
CA SER A 62 12.66 0.72 -3.56
C SER A 62 12.61 1.52 -2.25
N ARG A 63 13.01 2.80 -2.31
CA ARG A 63 12.91 3.70 -1.15
C ARG A 63 11.44 4.10 -0.94
N LEU A 64 10.79 3.51 0.06
CA LEU A 64 9.44 3.87 0.46
C LEU A 64 9.46 5.10 1.37
N LYS A 65 8.63 6.10 1.04
CA LYS A 65 8.44 7.29 1.89
C LYS A 65 7.03 7.27 2.46
N LEU A 66 6.93 7.23 3.78
CA LEU A 66 5.67 7.41 4.50
C LEU A 66 5.43 8.91 4.70
N LYS A 67 4.24 9.40 4.33
CA LYS A 67 3.86 10.81 4.53
C LYS A 67 3.08 10.96 5.84
N PRO A 68 3.49 11.83 6.78
CA PRO A 68 2.74 12.13 8.01
C PRO A 68 1.30 12.53 7.70
N GLY A 69 0.37 12.09 8.54
CA GLY A 69 -1.05 12.44 8.46
C GLY A 69 -1.64 12.68 9.85
N TYR A 70 -2.82 13.32 9.89
CA TYR A 70 -3.51 13.69 11.13
C TYR A 70 -4.81 12.90 11.26
N PRO A 71 -5.28 12.60 12.47
CA PRO A 71 -6.56 11.93 12.66
C PRO A 71 -7.69 12.77 12.04
N LEU A 72 -8.65 12.11 11.41
CA LEU A 72 -9.88 12.74 10.94
C LEU A 72 -10.69 13.22 12.15
N SER A 73 -11.42 14.32 11.99
CA SER A 73 -12.36 14.76 13.03
C SER A 73 -13.52 13.77 13.17
N PRO A 74 -14.20 13.71 14.34
CA PRO A 74 -15.29 12.76 14.57
C PRO A 74 -16.41 12.81 13.53
N PHE A 75 -16.71 14.01 13.01
CA PHE A 75 -17.75 14.20 11.99
C PHE A 75 -17.30 13.84 10.57
N GLU A 76 -15.99 13.90 10.27
CA GLU A 76 -15.46 13.51 8.95
C GLU A 76 -15.41 11.99 8.75
N GLN A 77 -15.47 11.22 9.84
CA GLN A 77 -15.47 9.76 9.79
C GLN A 77 -16.88 9.14 9.68
N LEU A 78 -17.92 9.88 10.06
CA LEU A 78 -19.33 9.43 10.07
C LEU A 78 -19.97 9.56 8.69
#